data_AF-A0A947BN02-F1
#
_entry.id   AF-A0A947BN02-F1
#
_cell.length_a   1.000
_cell.length_b   1.000
_cell.length_c   1.000
_cell.angle_alpha   90.00
_cell.angle_beta   90.00
_cell.angle_gamma   90.00
#
_symmetry.space_group_name_H-M   'P 1'
#
loop_
_entity.id
_entity.type
_entity.pdbx_description
1 polymer ?
#
loop_
_entity_poly.entity_id
_entity_poly.type
_entity_poly.pdbx_seq_one_letter_code
_entity_poly.pdbx_strand_id
1 'polypeptide(L)'
;MKNFESQLRLGTGLVLALYVVQHLVNHSFGIVSIEAAEAYRQTVGTLFQNLAGQILLYGSLLFHASIALRSIYRRSSLRMSFWQWSQLVLGFSILPLLAGHAIGNRGYDLLGNIDPDYYYVVTSLLLKPEFIFKLGALI
;
A
#
# COMPACT_ATOMS: atom_id res chain seq x y z
N MET A 1 18.09 18.57 15.51
CA MET A 1 17.54 17.98 14.27
C MET A 1 17.17 16.49 14.36
N LYS A 2 17.87 15.63 15.13
CA LYS A 2 17.55 14.19 15.27
C LYS A 2 16.09 13.90 15.71
N ASN A 3 15.49 14.75 16.53
CA ASN A 3 14.13 14.56 17.04
C ASN A 3 13.07 14.69 15.94
N PHE A 4 13.25 15.64 15.01
CA PHE A 4 12.29 15.88 13.94
C PHE A 4 12.23 14.73 12.94
N GLU A 5 13.38 14.19 12.52
CA GLU A 5 13.43 13.02 11.63
C GLU A 5 12.80 11.79 12.26
N SER A 6 13.03 11.56 13.57
CA SER A 6 12.41 10.45 14.30
C SER A 6 10.90 10.62 14.42
N GLN A 7 10.41 11.83 14.70
CA GLN A 7 8.98 12.15 14.76
C GLN A 7 8.33 11.97 13.39
N LEU A 8 8.96 12.45 12.32
CA LEU A 8 8.45 12.32 10.96
C LEU A 8 8.41 10.85 10.53
N ARG A 9 9.45 10.06 10.82
CA ARG A 9 9.46 8.62 10.54
C ARG A 9 8.33 7.88 11.27
N LEU A 10 8.11 8.21 12.55
CA LEU A 10 7.04 7.62 13.34
C LEU A 10 5.67 8.03 12.82
N GLY A 11 5.43 9.32 12.63
CA GLY A 11 4.14 9.84 12.16
C GLY A 11 3.75 9.29 10.79
N THR A 12 4.66 9.34 9.83
CA THR A 12 4.43 8.78 8.49
C THR A 12 4.24 7.26 8.54
N GLY A 13 5.01 6.55 9.38
CA GLY A 13 4.85 5.12 9.59
C GLY A 13 3.48 4.75 10.20
N LEU A 14 2.98 5.55 11.15
CA LEU A 14 1.66 5.34 11.75
C LEU A 14 0.53 5.58 10.75
N VAL A 15 0.63 6.62 9.91
CA VAL A 15 -0.35 6.88 8.84
C VAL A 15 -0.42 5.69 7.88
N LEU A 16 0.73 5.18 7.43
CA LEU A 16 0.78 4.02 6.55
C LEU A 16 0.26 2.75 7.23
N ALA A 17 0.62 2.53 8.50
CA ALA A 17 0.14 1.38 9.27
C ALA A 17 -1.39 1.42 9.43
N LEU A 18 -1.97 2.58 9.76
CA LEU A 18 -3.42 2.76 9.85
C LEU A 18 -4.10 2.43 8.53
N TYR A 19 -3.57 2.93 7.42
CA TYR A 19 -4.10 2.64 6.09
C TYR A 19 -4.06 1.14 5.76
N VAL A 20 -2.92 0.48 6.01
CA VAL A 20 -2.76 -0.96 5.73
C VAL A 20 -3.68 -1.80 6.60
N VAL A 21 -3.80 -1.50 7.91
CA VAL A 21 -4.70 -2.23 8.81
C VAL A 21 -6.14 -2.14 8.31
N GLN A 22 -6.59 -0.92 8.01
CA GLN A 22 -7.89 -0.67 7.37
C GLN A 22 -8.05 -1.56 6.12
N HIS A 23 -7.07 -1.51 5.23
CA HIS A 23 -7.16 -2.18 3.93
C HIS A 23 -7.27 -3.71 4.07
N LEU A 24 -6.53 -4.29 5.03
CA LEU A 24 -6.63 -5.72 5.32
C LEU A 24 -7.97 -6.09 5.98
N VAL A 25 -8.51 -5.22 6.84
CA VAL A 25 -9.86 -5.39 7.41
C VAL A 25 -10.91 -5.39 6.28
N ASN A 26 -10.81 -4.46 5.33
CA ASN A 26 -11.68 -4.43 4.14
C ASN A 26 -11.66 -5.75 3.37
N HIS A 27 -10.47 -6.30 3.11
CA HIS A 27 -10.33 -7.60 2.45
C HIS A 27 -10.89 -8.77 3.27
N SER A 28 -10.80 -8.72 4.60
CA SER A 28 -11.37 -9.77 5.46
C SER A 28 -12.90 -9.84 5.34
N PHE A 29 -13.59 -8.72 5.09
CA PHE A 29 -15.04 -8.72 4.83
C PHE A 29 -15.41 -9.49 3.55
N GLY A 30 -14.49 -9.64 2.60
CA GLY A 30 -14.69 -10.46 1.40
C GLY A 30 -14.91 -11.95 1.70
N ILE A 31 -14.56 -12.42 2.90
CA ILE A 31 -14.88 -13.78 3.40
C ILE A 31 -16.36 -13.86 3.80
N VAL A 32 -16.93 -12.76 4.31
CA VAL A 32 -18.34 -12.69 4.73
C VAL A 32 -19.23 -12.50 3.52
N SER A 33 -19.04 -11.43 2.75
CA SER A 33 -19.73 -11.18 1.48
C SER A 33 -19.05 -10.07 0.67
N ILE A 34 -19.32 -10.04 -0.64
CA ILE A 34 -18.81 -8.98 -1.52
C ILE A 34 -19.44 -7.63 -1.15
N GLU A 35 -20.72 -7.61 -0.82
CA GLU A 35 -21.48 -6.42 -0.43
C GLU A 35 -20.93 -5.80 0.86
N ALA A 36 -20.56 -6.64 1.84
CA ALA A 36 -19.94 -6.17 3.08
C ALA A 36 -18.57 -5.54 2.83
N ALA A 37 -17.77 -6.14 1.95
CA ALA A 37 -16.47 -5.61 1.55
C ALA A 37 -16.62 -4.28 0.79
N GLU A 38 -17.60 -4.17 -0.10
CA GLU A 38 -17.86 -2.94 -0.85
C GLU A 38 -18.38 -1.80 0.05
N ALA A 39 -19.31 -2.09 0.97
CA ALA A 39 -19.81 -1.09 1.91
C ALA A 39 -18.70 -0.51 2.80
N TYR A 40 -17.78 -1.36 3.25
CA TYR A 40 -16.62 -0.92 4.03
C TYR A 40 -15.61 -0.15 3.16
N ARG A 41 -15.36 -0.59 1.92
CA ARG A 41 -14.52 0.12 0.94
C ARG A 41 -15.01 1.55 0.75
N GLN A 42 -16.31 1.75 0.53
CA GLN A 42 -16.90 3.07 0.33
C GLN A 42 -16.76 3.95 1.56
N THR A 43 -17.07 3.41 2.75
CA THR A 43 -16.95 4.13 4.01
C THR A 43 -15.54 4.69 4.20
N VAL A 44 -14.52 3.85 4.00
CA VAL A 44 -13.13 4.26 4.25
C VAL A 44 -12.52 4.99 3.06
N GLY A 45 -13.06 4.78 1.86
CA GLY A 45 -12.79 5.57 0.67
C GLY A 45 -13.06 7.05 0.90
N THR A 46 -14.13 7.40 1.63
CA THR A 46 -14.41 8.82 1.97
C THR A 46 -13.27 9.51 2.72
N LEU A 47 -12.49 8.77 3.52
CA LEU A 47 -11.39 9.30 4.30
C LEU A 47 -10.09 9.40 3.49
N PHE A 48 -9.78 8.40 2.67
CA PHE A 48 -8.47 8.27 2.01
C PHE A 48 -8.45 8.59 0.51
N GLN A 49 -9.58 8.49 -0.19
CA GLN A 49 -9.65 8.74 -1.63
C GLN A 49 -9.91 10.21 -1.99
N ASN A 50 -10.27 11.06 -1.02
CA ASN A 50 -10.32 12.51 -1.23
C ASN A 50 -8.89 13.09 -1.39
N LEU A 51 -8.80 14.34 -1.87
CA LEU A 51 -7.51 15.01 -2.14
C LEU A 51 -6.60 15.05 -0.90
N ALA A 52 -7.15 15.39 0.27
CA ALA A 52 -6.37 15.49 1.50
C ALA A 52 -5.85 14.10 1.95
N GLY A 53 -6.69 13.07 1.87
CA GLY A 53 -6.31 11.68 2.13
C GLY A 53 -5.19 11.20 1.21
N GLN A 54 -5.28 11.49 -0.08
CA GLN A 54 -4.24 11.13 -1.06
C GLN A 54 -2.92 11.87 -0.80
N ILE A 55 -2.97 13.18 -0.53
CA ILE A 55 -1.76 13.94 -0.15
C ILE A 55 -1.12 13.36 1.12
N LEU A 56 -1.94 13.04 2.12
CA LEU A 56 -1.47 12.49 3.38
C LEU A 56 -0.82 11.11 3.18
N LEU A 57 -1.44 10.22 2.41
CA LEU A 57 -0.93 8.87 2.15
C LEU A 57 0.33 8.89 1.29
N TYR A 58 0.29 9.56 0.12
CA TYR A 58 1.44 9.60 -0.78
C TYR A 58 2.60 10.40 -0.20
N GLY A 59 2.31 11.50 0.50
CA GLY A 59 3.30 12.24 1.28
C GLY A 59 3.93 11.35 2.36
N SER A 60 3.12 10.62 3.13
CA SER A 60 3.63 9.71 4.15
C SER A 60 4.49 8.59 3.56
N LEU A 61 4.07 8.00 2.44
CA LEU A 61 4.84 6.98 1.74
C LEU A 61 6.20 7.52 1.29
N LEU A 62 6.21 8.69 0.63
CA LEU A 62 7.43 9.32 0.12
C LEU A 62 8.41 9.63 1.26
N PHE A 63 7.94 10.28 2.33
CA PHE A 63 8.79 10.66 3.45
C PHE A 63 9.27 9.44 4.24
N HIS A 64 8.39 8.47 4.50
CA HIS A 64 8.76 7.25 5.22
C HIS A 64 9.85 6.47 4.47
N ALA A 65 9.64 6.24 3.16
CA ALA A 65 10.61 5.54 2.32
C ALA A 65 11.93 6.31 2.21
N SER A 66 11.88 7.62 1.99
CA SER A 66 13.09 8.45 1.86
C SER A 66 13.94 8.44 3.13
N ILE A 67 13.31 8.54 4.30
CA ILE A 67 14.02 8.48 5.59
C ILE A 67 14.59 7.07 5.82
N ALA A 68 13.83 6.02 5.52
CA ALA A 68 14.29 4.64 5.62
C ALA A 68 15.53 4.40 4.74
N LEU A 69 15.47 4.77 3.46
CA LEU A 69 16.59 4.65 2.50
C LEU A 69 17.80 5.45 2.95
N ARG A 70 17.61 6.69 3.39
CA ARG A 70 18.70 7.53 3.94
C ARG A 70 19.34 6.87 5.16
N SER A 71 18.56 6.22 6.02
CA SER A 71 19.09 5.52 7.20
C SER A 71 19.96 4.32 6.85
N ILE A 72 19.69 3.66 5.72
CA ILE A 72 20.51 2.55 5.18
C ILE A 72 21.77 3.13 4.55
N TYR A 73 21.62 4.13 3.68
CA TYR A 73 22.73 4.77 2.96
C TYR A 73 23.82 5.31 3.91
N ARG A 74 23.44 5.81 5.09
CA ARG A 74 24.38 6.33 6.08
C ARG A 74 25.10 5.26 6.91
N ARG A 75 24.78 3.98 6.75
CA ARG A 75 25.46 2.90 7.49
C ARG A 75 26.73 2.48 6.74
N SER A 76 27.82 2.35 7.48
CA SER A 76 29.09 1.82 6.97
C SER A 76 29.13 0.27 6.95
N SER A 77 28.18 -0.39 7.59
CA SER A 77 28.06 -1.85 7.62
C SER A 77 26.60 -2.28 7.64
N LEU A 78 26.29 -3.37 6.92
CA LEU A 78 24.98 -4.02 6.92
C LEU A 78 24.86 -5.14 7.97
N ARG A 79 25.79 -5.18 8.94
CA ARG A 79 25.65 -6.04 10.13
C ARG A 79 24.51 -5.49 11.00
N MET A 80 23.41 -6.22 11.02
CA MET A 80 22.13 -5.85 11.63
C MET A 80 21.56 -7.06 12.36
N SER A 81 20.70 -6.82 13.35
CA SER A 81 19.93 -7.90 13.96
C SER A 81 18.93 -8.50 12.96
N PHE A 82 18.48 -9.72 13.23
CA PHE A 82 17.47 -10.38 12.39
C PHE A 82 16.20 -9.55 12.20
N TRP A 83 15.76 -8.83 13.24
CA TRP A 83 14.58 -7.96 13.18
C TRP A 83 14.76 -6.78 12.21
N GLN A 84 15.93 -6.15 12.21
CA GLN A 84 16.25 -5.06 11.29
C GLN A 84 16.26 -5.56 9.84
N TRP A 85 16.81 -6.75 9.60
CA TRP A 85 16.76 -7.40 8.30
C TRP A 85 15.33 -7.69 7.85
N SER A 86 14.51 -8.24 8.74
CA SER A 86 13.10 -8.54 8.47
C SER A 86 12.34 -7.27 8.08
N GLN A 87 12.53 -6.18 8.81
CA GLN A 87 11.89 -4.90 8.50
C GLN A 87 12.32 -4.35 7.14
N LEU A 88 13.60 -4.48 6.78
CA LEU A 88 14.09 -4.06 5.46
C LEU A 88 13.52 -4.91 4.34
N VAL A 89 13.61 -6.24 4.46
CA VAL A 89 13.12 -7.17 3.44
C VAL A 89 11.62 -6.94 3.22
N LEU A 90 10.82 -6.95 4.29
CA LEU A 90 9.38 -6.70 4.20
C LEU A 90 9.07 -5.31 3.63
N GLY A 91 9.80 -4.27 4.08
CA GLY A 91 9.64 -2.92 3.58
C GLY A 91 9.95 -2.78 2.09
N PHE A 92 10.99 -3.45 1.58
CA PHE A 92 11.33 -3.46 0.16
C PHE A 92 10.38 -4.31 -0.66
N SER A 93 9.88 -5.43 -0.12
CA SER A 93 8.87 -6.27 -0.79
C SER A 93 7.57 -5.52 -1.05
N ILE A 94 7.26 -4.45 -0.29
CA ILE A 94 6.10 -3.61 -0.56
C ILE A 94 6.18 -2.94 -1.93
N LEU A 95 7.37 -2.59 -2.44
CA LEU A 95 7.48 -1.89 -3.73
C LEU A 95 6.93 -2.70 -4.92
N PRO A 96 7.38 -3.94 -5.18
CA PRO A 96 6.82 -4.75 -6.26
C PRO A 96 5.36 -5.14 -6.00
N LEU A 97 5.01 -5.46 -4.74
CA LEU A 97 3.64 -5.82 -4.37
C LEU A 97 2.66 -4.66 -4.60
N LEU A 98 3.05 -3.44 -4.20
CA LEU A 98 2.24 -2.25 -4.35
C LEU A 98 2.15 -1.81 -5.81
N ALA A 99 3.22 -1.94 -6.60
CA ALA A 99 3.16 -1.59 -8.02
C ALA A 99 2.12 -2.43 -8.77
N GLY A 100 2.13 -3.76 -8.62
CA GLY A 100 1.09 -4.60 -9.23
C GLY A 100 -0.30 -4.32 -8.67
N HIS A 101 -0.43 -4.26 -7.34
CA HIS A 101 -1.72 -4.06 -6.68
C HIS A 101 -2.35 -2.68 -6.96
N ALA A 102 -1.55 -1.60 -6.95
CA ALA A 102 -2.03 -0.25 -7.15
C ALA A 102 -2.27 0.06 -8.64
N ILE A 103 -1.44 -0.44 -9.56
CA ILE A 103 -1.68 -0.25 -11.00
C ILE A 103 -2.97 -0.96 -11.42
N GLY A 104 -3.21 -2.17 -10.91
CA GLY A 104 -4.44 -2.92 -11.19
C GLY A 104 -5.73 -2.32 -10.61
N ASN A 105 -5.65 -1.43 -9.62
CA ASN A 105 -6.84 -0.81 -9.02
C ASN A 105 -6.96 0.69 -9.35
N ARG A 106 -5.86 1.43 -9.39
CA ARG A 106 -5.84 2.88 -9.68
C ARG A 106 -5.64 3.19 -11.16
N GLY A 107 -4.92 2.32 -11.88
CA GLY A 107 -4.68 2.49 -13.31
C GLY A 107 -5.96 2.43 -14.13
N TYR A 108 -6.90 1.54 -13.77
CA TYR A 108 -8.21 1.47 -14.43
C TYR A 108 -9.11 2.67 -14.13
N ASP A 109 -9.05 3.20 -12.91
CA ASP A 109 -9.73 4.45 -12.53
C ASP A 109 -9.17 5.64 -13.35
N LEU A 110 -7.85 5.80 -13.39
CA LEU A 110 -7.18 6.93 -14.05
C LEU A 110 -7.17 6.86 -15.60
N LEU A 111 -7.10 5.67 -16.20
CA LEU A 111 -7.01 5.50 -17.66
C LEU A 111 -8.34 5.10 -18.31
N GLY A 112 -9.24 4.46 -17.55
CA GLY A 112 -10.48 3.87 -18.06
C GLY A 112 -11.76 4.51 -17.53
N ASN A 113 -11.69 5.38 -16.52
CA ASN A 113 -12.86 5.96 -15.84
C ASN A 113 -13.80 4.87 -15.26
N ILE A 114 -13.24 3.71 -14.89
CA ILE A 114 -13.93 2.59 -14.25
C ILE A 114 -13.51 2.59 -12.79
N ASP A 115 -14.45 2.85 -11.87
CA ASP A 115 -14.22 2.59 -10.44
C ASP A 115 -14.20 1.07 -10.23
N PRO A 116 -13.04 0.46 -9.90
CA PRO A 116 -12.96 -0.97 -9.67
C PRO A 116 -13.58 -1.27 -8.31
N ASP A 117 -14.86 -1.62 -8.34
CA ASP A 117 -15.57 -2.22 -7.22
C ASP A 117 -15.10 -3.66 -6.96
N TYR A 118 -15.51 -4.25 -5.84
CA TYR A 118 -15.14 -5.63 -5.53
C TYR A 118 -15.61 -6.64 -6.58
N TYR A 119 -16.74 -6.41 -7.25
CA TYR A 119 -17.23 -7.31 -8.30
C TYR A 119 -16.29 -7.29 -9.51
N TYR A 120 -15.79 -6.12 -9.91
CA TYR A 120 -14.80 -5.96 -10.97
C TYR A 120 -13.49 -6.69 -10.64
N VAL A 121 -12.99 -6.51 -9.42
CA VAL A 121 -11.73 -7.14 -8.98
C VAL A 121 -11.88 -8.66 -8.93
N VAL A 122 -12.93 -9.19 -8.29
CA VAL A 122 -13.13 -10.64 -8.18
C VAL A 122 -13.37 -11.27 -9.57
N THR A 123 -14.17 -10.62 -10.41
CA THR A 123 -14.45 -11.12 -11.77
C THR A 123 -13.21 -11.10 -12.65
N SER A 124 -12.37 -10.07 -12.56
CA SER A 124 -11.11 -10.01 -13.32
C SER A 124 -10.11 -11.09 -12.89
N LEU A 125 -10.02 -11.37 -11.58
CA LEU A 125 -9.21 -12.47 -11.05
C LEU A 125 -9.71 -13.85 -11.54
N LEU A 126 -11.03 -14.05 -11.57
CA LEU A 126 -11.63 -15.33 -12.00
C LEU A 126 -11.52 -15.56 -13.51
N LEU A 127 -11.73 -14.52 -14.32
CA LEU A 127 -11.80 -14.66 -15.78
C LEU A 127 -10.44 -14.56 -16.47
N LYS A 128 -9.45 -13.88 -15.87
CA LYS A 128 -8.13 -13.65 -16.47
C LYS A 128 -7.01 -13.76 -15.43
N PRO A 129 -6.79 -14.94 -14.83
CA PRO A 129 -5.77 -15.14 -13.80
C PRO A 129 -4.35 -14.79 -14.29
N GLU A 130 -4.08 -14.95 -15.59
CA GLU A 130 -2.80 -14.58 -16.23
C GLU A 130 -2.48 -13.08 -16.15
N PHE A 131 -3.48 -12.22 -15.90
CA PHE A 131 -3.27 -10.78 -15.71
C PHE A 131 -2.45 -10.50 -14.44
N ILE A 132 -2.68 -11.24 -13.35
CA ILE A 132 -1.88 -11.13 -12.11
C ILE A 132 -0.43 -11.54 -12.36
N PHE A 133 -0.23 -12.65 -13.08
CA PHE A 133 1.09 -13.19 -13.35
C PHE A 133 1.90 -12.29 -14.30
N LYS A 134 1.26 -11.71 -15.31
CA LYS A 134 1.93 -10.77 -16.24
C LYS A 134 2.29 -9.44 -15.56
N LEU A 135 1.46 -8.96 -14.64
CA LEU A 135 1.74 -7.73 -13.89
C LEU A 135 2.86 -7.93 -12.85
N GLY A 136 2.91 -9.11 -12.22
CA GLY A 136 4.01 -9.51 -11.34
C GLY A 136 5.32 -9.85 -12.06
N ALA A 137 5.26 -10.28 -13.32
CA ALA A 137 6.44 -10.60 -14.14
C ALA A 137 7.04 -9.38 -14.88
N LEU A 138 6.37 -8.22 -14.86
CA LEU A 138 6.85 -6.98 -15.48
C LEU A 138 7.63 -6.07 -14.51
N ILE A 139 7.88 -6.55 -13.29
CA ILE A 139 8.70 -5.92 -12.23
C ILE A 139 9.81 -6.90 -11.87
#